data_AF-Q75YN7-F1
#
_entry.id   AF-Q75YN7-F1
#
_cell.length_a   1.000
_cell.length_b   1.000
_cell.length_c   1.000
_cell.angle_alpha   90.00
_cell.angle_beta   90.00
_cell.angle_gamma   90.00
#
_symmetry.space_group_name_H-M   'P 1'
#
loop_
_entity.id
_entity.type
_entity.pdbx_description
1 polymer ?
#
loop_
_entity_poly.entity_id
_entity_poly.type
_entity_poly.pdbx_seq_one_letter_code
_entity_poly.pdbx_strand_id
1 'polypeptide(L)'
;GGGPFALLFLGEYTVILFTSMLTSACFLSPHVLFLYVFFGMLVAMVFLVVRGVYPRLRYDKLMDLCWKSVLPLSISCLVLLNLVFVL
;
A
#
# COMPACT_ATOMS: atom_id res chain seq x y z
N GLY A 1 -15.26 -19.86 23.00
CA GLY A 1 -13.88 -19.47 22.65
C GLY A 1 -13.78 -18.95 21.23
N GLY A 2 -14.28 -17.74 20.96
CA GLY A 2 -14.19 -17.08 19.64
C GLY A 2 -13.47 -15.72 19.66
N GLY A 3 -13.14 -15.21 20.85
CA GLY A 3 -12.43 -13.94 21.03
C GLY A 3 -11.15 -13.78 20.19
N PRO A 4 -10.20 -14.75 20.22
CA PRO A 4 -8.97 -14.61 19.44
C PRO A 4 -9.20 -14.63 17.92
N PHE A 5 -10.23 -15.32 17.45
CA PHE A 5 -10.60 -15.32 16.03
C PHE A 5 -11.19 -13.97 15.59
N ALA A 6 -12.02 -13.36 16.44
CA ALA A 6 -12.52 -12.01 16.20
C ALA A 6 -11.39 -10.97 16.16
N LEU A 7 -10.39 -11.11 17.04
CA LEU A 7 -9.21 -10.23 17.06
C LEU A 7 -8.34 -10.36 15.81
N LEU A 8 -8.22 -11.56 15.22
CA LEU A 8 -7.50 -11.75 13.96
C LEU A 8 -8.15 -10.96 12.80
N PHE A 9 -9.48 -11.04 12.66
CA PHE A 9 -10.17 -10.25 11.64
C PHE A 9 -10.08 -8.76 11.91
N LEU A 10 -10.28 -8.34 13.16
CA LEU A 10 -10.13 -6.94 13.52
C LEU A 10 -8.73 -6.42 13.16
N GLY A 11 -7.68 -7.21 13.44
CA GLY A 11 -6.30 -6.90 13.07
C GLY A 11 -6.06 -6.78 11.57
N GLU A 12 -6.68 -7.63 10.75
CA GLU A 12 -6.57 -7.54 9.29
C GLU A 12 -7.23 -6.26 8.76
N TYR A 13 -8.39 -5.87 9.28
CA TYR A 13 -9.03 -4.62 8.87
C TYR A 13 -8.27 -3.38 9.36
N THR A 14 -7.70 -3.41 10.57
CA THR A 14 -6.90 -2.30 11.07
C THR A 14 -5.61 -2.13 10.27
N VAL A 15 -4.97 -3.22 9.81
CA VAL A 15 -3.75 -3.11 8.99
C VAL A 15 -4.05 -2.49 7.62
N ILE A 16 -5.20 -2.78 7.02
CA ILE A 16 -5.63 -2.18 5.75
C ILE A 16 -5.83 -0.66 5.94
N LEU A 17 -6.56 -0.25 6.97
CA LEU A 17 -6.81 1.16 7.27
C LEU A 17 -5.53 1.91 7.64
N PHE A 18 -4.65 1.29 8.42
CA PHE A 18 -3.37 1.90 8.81
C PHE A 18 -2.47 2.14 7.59
N THR A 19 -2.38 1.15 6.70
CA THR A 19 -1.56 1.24 5.48
C THR A 19 -2.10 2.30 4.52
N SER A 20 -3.42 2.44 4.39
CA SER A 20 -4.01 3.46 3.51
C SER A 20 -3.73 4.89 4.01
N MET A 21 -3.78 5.12 5.33
CA MET A 21 -3.47 6.42 5.92
C MET A 21 -1.97 6.75 5.84
N LEU A 22 -1.09 5.76 6.04
CA LEU A 22 0.35 5.95 5.83
C LEU A 22 0.67 6.30 4.37
N THR A 23 -0.01 5.65 3.41
CA THR A 23 0.21 5.91 1.99
C THR A 23 -0.19 7.33 1.62
N SER A 24 -1.34 7.83 2.11
CA SER A 24 -1.74 9.22 1.85
C SER A 24 -0.78 10.23 2.51
N ALA A 25 -0.25 9.92 3.69
CA ALA A 25 0.75 10.75 4.37
C ALA A 25 2.07 10.84 3.61
N CYS A 26 2.62 9.72 3.14
CA CYS A 26 3.92 9.70 2.48
C CYS A 26 3.91 10.26 1.05
N PHE A 27 2.84 10.01 0.27
CA PHE A 27 2.83 10.34 -1.16
C PHE A 27 2.01 11.58 -1.51
N LEU A 28 0.86 11.81 -0.87
CA LEU A 28 -0.09 12.85 -1.27
C LEU A 28 -0.12 14.06 -0.33
N SER A 29 0.59 13.99 0.82
CA SER A 29 0.61 14.93 1.95
C SER A 29 -0.10 16.28 1.72
N PRO A 30 -1.43 16.34 1.86
CA PRO A 30 -2.13 17.62 1.79
C PRO A 30 -1.94 18.38 3.11
N HIS A 31 -1.67 19.68 3.04
CA HIS A 31 -1.53 20.53 4.24
C HIS A 31 -2.82 20.66 5.07
N VAL A 32 -3.98 20.30 4.51
CA VAL A 32 -5.29 20.43 5.16
C VAL A 32 -5.75 19.08 5.68
N LEU A 33 -6.09 19.02 6.98
CA LEU A 33 -6.55 17.80 7.65
C LEU A 33 -7.77 17.15 6.99
N PHE A 34 -8.71 17.95 6.49
CA PHE A 34 -9.90 17.42 5.79
C PHE A 34 -9.52 16.67 4.51
N LEU A 35 -8.60 17.23 3.72
CA LEU A 35 -8.11 16.58 2.50
C LEU A 35 -7.31 15.32 2.83
N TYR A 36 -6.55 15.32 3.93
CA TYR A 36 -5.81 14.13 4.37
C TYR A 36 -6.73 12.94 4.63
N VAL A 37 -7.82 13.15 5.38
CA VAL A 37 -8.82 12.10 5.66
C VAL A 37 -9.52 11.67 4.37
N PHE A 38 -9.85 12.61 3.49
CA PHE A 38 -10.49 12.31 2.21
C PHE A 38 -9.60 11.42 1.33
N PHE A 39 -8.34 11.78 1.14
CA PHE A 39 -7.40 10.96 0.36
C PHE A 39 -7.12 9.61 1.02
N GLY A 40 -7.00 9.55 2.35
CA GLY A 40 -6.89 8.29 3.07
C GLY A 40 -8.07 7.35 2.83
N MET A 41 -9.31 7.89 2.86
CA MET A 41 -10.52 7.13 2.51
C MET A 41 -10.54 6.68 1.05
N LEU A 42 -10.13 7.54 0.11
CA LEU A 42 -10.03 7.15 -1.30
C LEU A 42 -9.08 5.97 -1.50
N VAL A 43 -7.90 6.01 -0.87
CA VAL A 43 -6.94 4.90 -0.93
C VAL A 43 -7.53 3.63 -0.32
N ALA A 44 -8.22 3.72 0.83
CA ALA A 44 -8.88 2.58 1.43
C ALA A 44 -9.96 1.96 0.52
N MET A 45 -10.75 2.80 -0.16
CA MET A 45 -11.75 2.34 -1.13
C MET A 45 -11.10 1.60 -2.31
N VAL A 46 -9.98 2.11 -2.83
CA VAL A 46 -9.22 1.42 -3.88
C VAL A 46 -8.74 0.05 -3.40
N PHE A 47 -8.21 -0.05 -2.17
CA PHE A 47 -7.78 -1.34 -1.61
C PHE A 47 -8.94 -2.36 -1.50
N LEU A 48 -10.13 -1.91 -1.11
CA LEU A 48 -11.32 -2.77 -1.05
C LEU A 48 -11.75 -3.24 -2.45
N VAL A 49 -11.74 -2.35 -3.44
CA VAL A 49 -12.08 -2.70 -4.84
C VAL A 49 -11.07 -3.69 -5.41
N VAL A 50 -9.77 -3.47 -5.21
CA VAL A 50 -8.70 -4.39 -5.66
C VAL A 50 -8.90 -5.79 -5.07
N ARG A 51 -9.29 -5.90 -3.80
CA ARG A 51 -9.60 -7.22 -3.21
C ARG A 51 -10.80 -7.92 -3.85
N GLY A 52 -11.76 -7.18 -4.39
CA GLY A 52 -12.94 -7.74 -5.07
C GLY A 52 -12.71 -8.09 -6.55
N VAL A 53 -11.81 -7.38 -7.24
CA VAL A 53 -11.62 -7.49 -8.70
C VAL A 53 -10.58 -8.55 -9.06
N TYR A 54 -9.51 -8.71 -8.28
CA TYR A 54 -8.39 -9.57 -8.66
C TYR A 54 -8.52 -11.00 -8.10
N PRO A 55 -8.33 -12.04 -8.93
CA PRO A 55 -8.24 -13.40 -8.43
C PRO A 55 -6.96 -13.57 -7.59
N ARG A 56 -7.01 -14.45 -6.58
CA ARG A 56 -5.85 -14.71 -5.72
C ARG A 56 -4.69 -15.28 -6.53
N LEU A 57 -3.56 -14.59 -6.51
CA LEU A 57 -2.31 -15.08 -7.08
C LEU A 57 -1.61 -16.01 -6.08
N ARG A 58 -1.07 -17.14 -6.57
CA ARG A 58 -0.26 -18.04 -5.76
C ARG A 58 1.06 -17.35 -5.34
N TYR A 59 1.55 -17.69 -4.15
CA TYR A 59 2.73 -17.06 -3.54
C TYR A 59 3.97 -17.08 -4.44
N ASP A 60 4.21 -18.18 -5.17
CA ASP A 60 5.35 -18.30 -6.08
C ASP A 60 5.37 -17.19 -7.14
N LYS A 61 4.22 -16.91 -7.73
CA LYS A 61 4.08 -15.88 -8.77
C LYS A 61 4.16 -14.47 -8.17
N LEU A 62 3.68 -14.28 -6.93
CA LEU A 62 3.82 -13.00 -6.23
C LEU A 62 5.28 -12.69 -5.91
N MET A 63 6.04 -13.69 -5.46
CA MET A 63 7.46 -13.55 -5.19
C MET A 63 8.25 -13.28 -6.46
N ASP A 64 7.98 -14.00 -7.54
CA ASP A 64 8.59 -13.74 -8.85
C ASP A 64 8.36 -12.29 -9.32
N LEU A 65 7.14 -11.76 -9.16
CA LEU A 65 6.84 -10.35 -9.49
C LEU A 65 7.62 -9.38 -8.62
N CYS A 66 7.64 -9.58 -7.30
CA CYS A 66 8.35 -8.71 -6.37
C CYS A 66 9.85 -8.65 -6.69
N TRP A 67 10.47 -9.80 -6.90
CA TRP A 67 11.92 -9.91 -7.11
C TRP A 67 12.37 -9.47 -8.51
N LYS A 68 11.60 -9.79 -9.55
CA LYS A 68 12.03 -9.53 -10.93
C LYS A 68 11.61 -8.17 -11.46
N SER A 69 10.51 -7.59 -10.96
CA SER A 69 10.05 -6.28 -11.47
C SER A 69 10.11 -5.18 -10.41
N VAL A 70 9.51 -5.39 -9.22
CA VAL A 70 9.36 -4.31 -8.23
C VAL A 70 10.70 -3.90 -7.64
N LEU A 71 11.53 -4.86 -7.25
CA LEU A 71 12.84 -4.59 -6.64
C LEU A 71 13.81 -3.85 -7.58
N PRO A 72 14.07 -4.31 -8.82
CA PRO A 72 14.95 -3.59 -9.74
C PRO A 72 14.39 -2.22 -10.15
N LEU A 73 13.05 -2.07 -10.25
CA LEU A 73 12.42 -0.78 -10.55
C LEU A 73 12.62 0.25 -9.42
N SER A 74 12.52 -0.18 -8.16
CA SER A 74 12.75 0.68 -7.00
C SER A 74 14.20 1.19 -6.96
N ILE A 75 15.16 0.27 -7.17
CA ILE A 75 16.59 0.61 -7.17
C ILE A 75 16.93 1.55 -8.34
N SER A 76 16.39 1.30 -9.54
CA SER A 76 16.66 2.17 -10.70
C SER A 76 16.08 3.57 -10.53
N CYS A 77 14.89 3.70 -9.92
CA CYS A 77 14.28 5.00 -9.59
C CYS A 77 15.16 5.80 -8.62
N LEU A 78 15.67 5.16 -7.56
CA LEU A 78 16.55 5.81 -6.59
C LEU A 78 17.86 6.31 -7.21
N VAL A 79 18.49 5.52 -8.09
CA VAL A 79 19.70 5.92 -8.80
C VAL A 79 19.43 7.10 -9.74
N LEU A 80 18.33 7.06 -10.48
CA LEU A 80 17.95 8.14 -11.40
C LEU A 80 17.68 9.45 -10.65
N LEU A 81 16.96 9.40 -9.53
CA LEU A 81 16.72 10.59 -8.71
C LEU A 81 18.03 11.19 -8.17
N ASN A 82 18.99 10.36 -7.75
CA ASN A 82 20.31 10.83 -7.33
C ASN A 82 21.05 11.52 -8.48
N LEU A 83 21.03 10.94 -9.67
CA LEU A 83 21.69 11.51 -10.85
C LEU A 83 21.05 12.84 -11.28
N VAL A 84 19.73 12.93 -11.27
CA VAL A 84 19.00 14.18 -11.56
C VAL A 84 19.30 15.26 -10.54
N PHE A 85 19.52 14.91 -9.27
CA PHE A 85 19.91 15.88 -8.24
C PHE A 85 21.35 16.39 -8.40
N VAL A 86 22.24 15.58 -8.95
CA VAL A 86 23.66 15.94 -9.17
C VAL A 86 23.85 16.81 -10.42
N LEU A 87 22.99 16.65 -11.44
CA LEU A 87 22.95 17.47 -12.66
C LEU A 87 22.29 18.83 -12.42
#